data_AF-A0A534VC05-F1
#
_entry.id   AF-A0A534VC05-F1
#
_cell.length_a   1.000
_cell.length_b   1.000
_cell.length_c   1.000
_cell.angle_alpha   90.00
_cell.angle_beta   90.00
_cell.angle_gamma   90.00
#
_symmetry.space_group_name_H-M   'P 1'
#
loop_
_entity.id
_entity.type
_entity.pdbx_description
1 polymer ?
#
loop_
_entity_poly.entity_id
_entity_poly.type
_entity_poly.pdbx_seq_one_letter_code
_entity_poly.pdbx_strand_id
1 'polypeptide(L)'
;MPAVTGVIQQTGHWTTSIRAAVLAAGLGAVAVGIALAAVAARASDADEFYRQGQVLYNAGKLSEAVPLFRQAQRLAPLSSTAMHSIYFEAMGLFRQNHFVEAEKVFRRLLTDFPEAQASAESLYNVGICRARLGDPTGAVEAWEETERRFADTTWGAQARARLAQAAAKETGG
;
A
#
# COMPACT_ATOMS: atom_id res chain seq x y z
N MET A 1 -31.20 39.17 41.23
CA MET A 1 -29.91 38.46 41.45
C MET A 1 -30.07 37.56 42.68
N PRO A 2 -30.53 36.31 42.49
CA PRO A 2 -29.72 35.17 42.94
C PRO A 2 -29.90 33.93 42.03
N ALA A 3 -28.84 33.42 41.40
CA ALA A 3 -28.88 32.11 40.72
C ALA A 3 -27.47 31.56 40.43
N VAL A 4 -26.52 31.65 41.37
CA VAL A 4 -25.17 31.06 41.17
C VAL A 4 -24.84 29.99 42.24
N THR A 5 -25.66 29.83 43.28
CA THR A 5 -25.36 28.89 44.37
C THR A 5 -25.91 27.47 44.20
N GLY A 6 -26.44 27.12 43.02
CA GLY A 6 -27.19 25.86 42.81
C GLY A 6 -26.43 24.72 42.12
N VAL A 7 -25.29 24.97 41.47
CA VAL A 7 -24.62 23.94 40.65
C VAL A 7 -23.63 23.08 41.45
N ILE A 8 -23.24 23.51 42.66
CA ILE A 8 -22.23 22.81 43.48
C ILE A 8 -22.85 21.72 44.38
N GLN A 9 -24.16 21.73 44.64
CA GLN A 9 -24.80 20.73 45.52
C GLN A 9 -25.11 19.37 44.86
N GLN A 10 -24.93 19.21 43.55
CA GLN A 10 -25.29 17.97 42.83
C GLN A 10 -24.11 17.00 42.59
N THR A 11 -22.96 17.21 43.24
CA THR A 11 -21.77 16.34 43.07
C THR A 11 -21.24 15.74 44.37
N GLY A 12 -21.99 15.83 45.47
CA GLY A 12 -21.59 15.35 46.80
C GLY A 12 -21.61 13.82 47.02
N HIS A 13 -21.95 13.00 46.02
CA HIS A 13 -22.16 11.56 46.20
C HIS A 13 -21.24 10.66 45.35
N TRP A 14 -20.26 11.24 44.65
CA TRP A 14 -19.35 10.43 43.84
C TRP A 14 -18.45 9.64 44.78
N THR A 15 -18.71 8.34 44.91
CA THR A 15 -17.83 7.45 45.67
C THR A 15 -16.43 7.50 45.06
N THR A 16 -15.41 7.21 45.86
CA THR A 16 -14.01 7.16 45.39
C THR A 16 -13.87 6.32 44.11
N SER A 17 -14.69 5.28 43.98
CA SER A 17 -14.83 4.42 42.81
C SER A 17 -15.27 5.16 41.54
N ILE A 18 -16.26 6.06 41.63
CA ILE A 18 -16.76 6.79 40.47
C ILE A 18 -15.79 7.90 40.06
N ARG A 19 -15.12 8.56 41.02
CA ARG A 19 -14.05 9.55 40.73
C ARG A 19 -12.86 8.89 40.03
N ALA A 20 -12.44 7.71 40.50
CA ALA A 20 -11.40 6.91 39.85
C ALA A 20 -11.81 6.49 38.43
N ALA A 21 -13.06 6.08 38.23
CA ALA A 21 -13.58 5.70 36.92
C ALA A 21 -13.62 6.88 35.92
N VAL A 22 -14.04 8.08 36.35
CA VAL A 22 -14.05 9.28 35.48
C VAL A 22 -12.64 9.73 35.12
N LEU A 23 -11.69 9.70 36.07
CA LEU A 23 -10.29 10.02 35.80
C LEU A 23 -9.64 8.99 34.86
N ALA A 24 -9.91 7.70 35.07
CA ALA A 24 -9.45 6.64 34.18
C ALA A 24 -10.04 6.77 32.77
N ALA A 25 -11.33 7.11 32.64
CA ALA A 25 -11.98 7.37 31.37
C ALA A 25 -11.42 8.63 30.67
N GLY A 26 -11.16 9.71 31.42
CA GLY A 26 -10.53 10.92 30.89
C GLY A 26 -9.10 10.70 30.42
N LEU A 27 -8.27 9.97 31.18
CA LEU A 27 -6.91 9.60 30.78
C LEU A 27 -6.91 8.66 29.57
N GLY A 28 -7.83 7.69 29.52
CA GLY A 28 -8.03 6.82 28.37
C GLY A 28 -8.41 7.60 27.10
N ALA A 29 -9.34 8.54 27.20
CA ALA A 29 -9.76 9.37 26.08
C ALA A 29 -8.63 10.29 25.55
N VAL A 30 -7.82 10.86 26.45
CA VAL A 30 -6.65 11.67 26.06
C VAL A 30 -5.57 10.79 25.41
N ALA A 31 -5.30 9.60 25.95
CA ALA A 31 -4.34 8.67 25.36
C ALA A 31 -4.77 8.21 23.96
N VAL A 32 -6.05 7.92 23.76
CA VAL A 32 -6.62 7.61 22.43
C VAL A 32 -6.49 8.82 21.50
N GLY A 33 -6.81 10.03 21.97
CA GLY A 33 -6.65 11.25 21.18
C GLY A 33 -5.21 11.51 20.72
N ILE A 34 -4.22 11.32 21.61
CA ILE A 34 -2.80 11.44 21.27
C ILE A 34 -2.38 10.37 20.26
N ALA A 35 -2.82 9.12 20.47
CA ALA A 35 -2.52 8.02 19.54
C ALA A 35 -3.08 8.28 18.14
N LEU A 36 -4.33 8.77 18.04
CA LEU A 36 -4.96 9.12 16.77
C LEU A 36 -4.23 10.28 16.07
N ALA A 37 -3.86 11.33 16.82
CA ALA A 37 -3.08 12.44 16.27
C ALA A 37 -1.70 11.99 15.76
N ALA A 38 -1.02 11.09 16.48
CA ALA A 38 0.26 10.54 16.05
C ALA A 38 0.14 9.64 14.80
N VAL A 39 -0.96 8.89 14.65
CA VAL A 39 -1.27 8.13 13.43
C VAL A 39 -1.56 9.07 12.27
N ALA A 40 -2.36 10.12 12.49
CA ALA A 40 -2.68 11.13 11.47
C ALA A 40 -1.43 11.88 10.98
N ALA A 41 -0.54 12.28 11.90
CA ALA A 41 0.72 12.93 11.53
C ALA A 41 1.64 12.01 10.71
N ARG A 42 1.73 10.73 11.07
CA ARG A 42 2.48 9.74 10.26
C ARG A 42 1.88 9.54 8.87
N ALA A 43 0.55 9.54 8.76
CA ALA A 43 -0.14 9.45 7.48
C ALA A 43 0.13 10.68 6.60
N SER A 44 0.08 11.89 7.15
CA SER A 44 0.41 13.10 6.39
C SER A 44 1.86 13.13 5.92
N ASP A 45 2.80 12.67 6.76
CA ASP A 45 4.20 12.55 6.36
C ASP A 45 4.37 11.52 5.24
N ALA A 46 3.66 10.38 5.32
CA ALA A 46 3.68 9.36 4.28
C ALA A 46 3.20 9.90 2.93
N ASP A 47 2.11 10.67 2.93
CA ASP A 47 1.55 11.29 1.73
C ASP A 47 2.54 12.27 1.07
N GLU A 48 3.28 13.02 1.88
CA GLU A 48 4.28 13.94 1.38
C GLU A 48 5.46 13.22 0.73
N PHE A 49 6.00 12.16 1.36
CA PHE A 49 7.04 11.33 0.75
C PHE A 49 6.57 10.68 -0.55
N TYR A 50 5.33 10.19 -0.58
CA TYR A 50 4.73 9.63 -1.79
C TYR A 50 4.66 10.68 -2.91
N ARG A 51 4.14 11.88 -2.62
CA ARG A 51 4.01 12.97 -3.58
C ARG A 51 5.36 13.41 -4.14
N GLN A 52 6.38 13.56 -3.29
CA GLN A 52 7.76 13.85 -3.73
C GLN A 52 8.31 12.73 -4.62
N GLY A 53 8.09 11.47 -4.23
CA GLY A 53 8.43 10.31 -5.03
C GLY A 53 7.80 10.34 -6.42
N GLN A 54 6.52 10.69 -6.52
CA GLN A 54 5.82 10.83 -7.81
C GLN A 54 6.44 11.91 -8.69
N VAL A 55 6.80 13.08 -8.13
CA VAL A 55 7.46 14.16 -8.88
C VAL A 55 8.77 13.66 -9.50
N LEU A 56 9.61 12.98 -8.72
CA LEU A 56 10.89 12.44 -9.20
C LEU A 56 10.69 11.29 -10.19
N TYR A 57 9.70 10.42 -9.96
CA TYR A 57 9.35 9.32 -10.85
C TYR A 57 8.92 9.82 -12.23
N ASN A 58 8.09 10.86 -12.27
CA ASN A 58 7.63 11.50 -13.49
C ASN A 58 8.76 12.23 -14.21
N ALA A 59 9.72 12.78 -13.46
CA ALA A 59 10.96 13.35 -14.00
C ALA A 59 11.97 12.29 -14.49
N GLY A 60 11.67 10.99 -14.36
CA GLY A 60 12.57 9.89 -14.75
C GLY A 60 13.74 9.67 -13.78
N LYS A 61 13.78 10.37 -12.65
CA LYS A 61 14.80 10.25 -11.60
C LYS A 61 14.49 9.08 -10.67
N LEU A 62 14.47 7.89 -11.25
CA LEU A 62 13.95 6.68 -10.60
C LEU A 62 14.76 6.26 -9.36
N SER A 63 16.09 6.42 -9.40
CA SER A 63 16.96 6.09 -8.28
C SER A 63 16.73 6.98 -7.05
N GLU A 64 16.27 8.22 -7.27
CA GLU A 64 15.89 9.15 -6.20
C GLU A 64 14.43 8.93 -5.75
N ALA A 65 13.53 8.50 -6.66
CA ALA A 65 12.11 8.29 -6.36
C ALA A 65 11.84 7.05 -5.48
N VAL A 66 12.48 5.92 -5.80
CA VAL A 66 12.31 4.64 -5.08
C VAL A 66 12.49 4.74 -3.55
N PRO A 67 13.54 5.38 -3.01
CA PRO A 67 13.69 5.51 -1.55
C PRO A 67 12.58 6.33 -0.89
N LEU A 68 11.98 7.30 -1.59
CA LEU A 68 10.85 8.09 -1.06
C LEU A 68 9.59 7.24 -0.92
N PHE A 69 9.28 6.40 -1.92
CA PHE A 69 8.17 5.45 -1.81
C PHE A 69 8.37 4.47 -0.65
N ARG A 70 9.60 3.99 -0.44
CA ARG A 70 9.91 3.12 0.72
C ARG A 70 9.71 3.84 2.05
N GLN A 71 9.98 5.14 2.11
CA GLN A 71 9.76 5.93 3.32
C GLN A 71 8.26 6.11 3.59
N ALA A 72 7.46 6.41 2.57
CA ALA A 72 6.00 6.47 2.69
C ALA A 72 5.40 5.15 3.22
N GLN A 73 5.88 4.01 2.70
CA GLN A 73 5.47 2.69 3.19
C GLN A 73 5.82 2.47 4.67
N ARG A 74 7.01 2.86 5.13
CA ARG A 74 7.41 2.71 6.54
C ARG A 74 6.55 3.55 7.49
N LEU A 75 6.10 4.72 7.03
CA LEU A 75 5.32 5.65 7.86
C LEU A 75 3.86 5.22 7.99
N ALA A 76 3.28 4.62 6.94
CA ALA A 76 1.88 4.22 6.92
C ALA A 76 1.66 2.85 6.23
N PRO A 77 2.17 1.73 6.79
CA PRO A 77 2.33 0.44 6.08
C PRO A 77 1.04 -0.24 5.60
N LEU A 78 -0.13 0.07 6.17
CA LEU A 78 -1.43 -0.51 5.79
C LEU A 78 -2.40 0.55 5.26
N SER A 79 -1.86 1.57 4.58
CA SER A 79 -2.63 2.66 3.99
C SER A 79 -2.75 2.54 2.47
N SER A 80 -3.68 3.28 1.87
CA SER A 80 -3.73 3.49 0.42
C SER A 80 -2.42 4.10 -0.10
N THR A 81 -1.79 4.98 0.68
CA THR A 81 -0.49 5.59 0.35
C THR A 81 0.62 4.56 0.31
N ALA A 82 0.65 3.59 1.23
CA ALA A 82 1.57 2.46 1.14
C ALA A 82 1.28 1.59 -0.08
N MET A 83 0.01 1.24 -0.34
CA MET A 83 -0.37 0.47 -1.52
C MET A 83 0.14 1.13 -2.82
N HIS A 84 -0.13 2.42 -3.02
CA HIS A 84 0.39 3.17 -4.17
C HIS A 84 1.92 3.22 -4.18
N SER A 85 2.55 3.46 -3.03
CA SER A 85 4.01 3.52 -2.92
C SER A 85 4.68 2.19 -3.24
N ILE A 86 4.09 1.04 -2.88
CA ILE A 86 4.61 -0.29 -3.27
C ILE A 86 4.55 -0.43 -4.79
N TYR A 87 3.43 -0.05 -5.42
CA TYR A 87 3.29 -0.11 -6.88
C TYR A 87 4.34 0.76 -7.58
N PHE A 88 4.50 2.02 -7.18
CA PHE A 88 5.48 2.91 -7.80
C PHE A 88 6.93 2.53 -7.49
N GLU A 89 7.21 1.92 -6.33
CA GLU A 89 8.51 1.29 -6.07
C GLU A 89 8.79 0.19 -7.10
N ALA A 90 7.86 -0.75 -7.29
CA ALA A 90 8.02 -1.85 -8.23
C ALA A 90 8.21 -1.35 -9.67
N MET A 91 7.38 -0.40 -10.10
CA MET A 91 7.51 0.23 -11.42
C MET A 91 8.82 1.01 -11.58
N GLY A 92 9.28 1.67 -10.51
CA GLY A 92 10.56 2.39 -10.50
C GLY A 92 11.75 1.44 -10.66
N LEU A 93 11.73 0.29 -9.98
CA LEU A 93 12.72 -0.77 -10.14
C LEU A 93 12.64 -1.40 -11.54
N PHE A 94 11.43 -1.67 -12.02
CA PHE A 94 11.19 -2.23 -13.34
C PHE A 94 11.78 -1.36 -14.45
N ARG A 95 11.50 -0.04 -14.41
CA ARG A 95 12.04 0.93 -15.38
C ARG A 95 13.55 1.11 -15.29
N GLN A 96 14.17 0.72 -14.18
CA GLN A 96 15.63 0.65 -14.00
C GLN A 96 16.23 -0.70 -14.43
N ASN A 97 15.42 -1.62 -14.98
CA ASN A 97 15.80 -3.00 -15.31
C ASN A 97 16.21 -3.87 -14.10
N HIS A 98 15.86 -3.44 -12.88
CA HIS A 98 16.07 -4.22 -11.66
C HIS A 98 14.93 -5.24 -11.50
N PHE A 99 14.87 -6.22 -12.41
CA PHE A 99 13.70 -7.09 -12.55
C PHE A 99 13.51 -8.05 -11.38
N VAL A 100 14.58 -8.50 -10.73
CA VAL A 100 14.50 -9.37 -9.54
C VAL A 100 13.82 -8.63 -8.39
N GLU A 101 14.25 -7.41 -8.11
CA GLU A 101 13.68 -6.58 -7.06
C GLU A 101 12.27 -6.11 -7.41
N ALA A 102 12.03 -5.72 -8.67
CA ALA A 102 10.71 -5.32 -9.13
C ALA A 102 9.69 -6.44 -8.93
N GLU A 103 10.00 -7.67 -9.33
CA GLU A 103 9.13 -8.83 -9.14
C GLU A 103 8.80 -9.04 -7.67
N LYS A 104 9.80 -8.99 -6.79
CA LYS A 104 9.61 -9.15 -5.34
C LYS A 104 8.62 -8.11 -4.80
N VAL A 105 8.73 -6.86 -5.24
CA VAL A 105 7.85 -5.78 -4.79
C VAL A 105 6.44 -5.91 -5.39
N PHE A 106 6.30 -6.30 -6.66
CA PHE A 106 4.98 -6.60 -7.25
C PHE A 106 4.28 -7.75 -6.52
N ARG A 107 4.97 -8.85 -6.20
CA ARG A 107 4.39 -9.95 -5.43
C ARG A 107 4.03 -9.55 -4.00
N ARG A 108 4.79 -8.63 -3.39
CA ARG A 108 4.43 -8.05 -2.10
C ARG A 108 3.11 -7.28 -2.19
N LEU A 109 2.89 -6.47 -3.23
CA LEU A 109 1.61 -5.78 -3.43
C LEU A 109 0.43 -6.77 -3.47
N LEU A 110 0.59 -7.88 -4.19
CA LEU A 110 -0.45 -8.93 -4.29
C LEU A 110 -0.71 -9.65 -2.98
N THR A 111 0.24 -9.63 -2.04
CA THR A 111 0.13 -10.26 -0.72
C THR A 111 -0.49 -9.30 0.28
N ASP A 112 0.02 -8.07 0.35
CA ASP A 112 -0.38 -7.07 1.33
C ASP A 112 -1.70 -6.39 0.94
N PHE A 113 -1.97 -6.25 -0.36
CA PHE A 113 -3.14 -5.57 -0.93
C PHE A 113 -3.75 -6.36 -2.10
N PRO A 114 -4.28 -7.58 -1.87
CA PRO A 114 -4.74 -8.47 -2.94
C PRO A 114 -5.81 -7.87 -3.86
N GLU A 115 -6.65 -6.99 -3.32
CA GLU A 115 -7.75 -6.32 -4.03
C GLU A 115 -7.38 -4.92 -4.57
N ALA A 116 -6.10 -4.54 -4.52
CA ALA A 116 -5.66 -3.28 -5.09
C ALA A 116 -6.03 -3.18 -6.58
N GLN A 117 -6.42 -1.99 -7.03
CA GLN A 117 -6.63 -1.72 -8.45
C GLN A 117 -5.39 -2.09 -9.29
N ALA A 118 -4.20 -1.96 -8.71
CA ALA A 118 -2.92 -2.29 -9.33
C ALA A 118 -2.57 -3.79 -9.29
N SER A 119 -3.36 -4.67 -8.65
CA SER A 119 -3.06 -6.10 -8.52
C SER A 119 -2.95 -6.79 -9.88
N ALA A 120 -3.92 -6.58 -10.77
CA ALA A 120 -3.93 -7.21 -12.08
C ALA A 120 -2.70 -6.80 -12.91
N GLU A 121 -2.34 -5.51 -12.90
CA GLU A 121 -1.15 -5.01 -13.56
C GLU A 121 0.14 -5.57 -12.94
N SER A 122 0.20 -5.62 -11.61
CA SER A 122 1.37 -6.09 -10.87
C SER A 122 1.66 -7.55 -11.19
N LEU A 123 0.64 -8.41 -11.22
CA LEU A 123 0.81 -9.82 -11.58
C LEU A 123 1.20 -10.01 -13.05
N TYR A 124 0.65 -9.21 -13.96
CA TYR A 124 1.10 -9.20 -15.35
C TYR A 124 2.58 -8.81 -15.47
N ASN A 125 3.01 -7.77 -14.74
CA ASN A 125 4.39 -7.30 -14.73
C ASN A 125 5.37 -8.27 -14.06
N VAL A 126 4.92 -9.13 -13.14
CA VAL A 126 5.73 -10.28 -12.65
C VAL A 126 6.12 -11.18 -13.83
N GLY A 127 5.18 -11.50 -14.73
CA GLY A 127 5.48 -12.30 -15.92
C GLY A 127 6.46 -11.58 -16.86
N ILE A 128 6.35 -10.26 -17.00
CA ILE A 128 7.30 -9.47 -17.78
C ILE A 128 8.69 -9.48 -17.13
N CYS A 129 8.79 -9.35 -15.80
CA CYS A 129 10.06 -9.45 -15.07
C CYS A 129 10.73 -10.80 -15.33
N ARG A 130 9.98 -11.90 -15.18
CA ARG A 130 10.45 -13.27 -15.42
C ARG A 130 10.96 -13.47 -16.84
N ALA A 131 10.21 -13.00 -17.84
CA ALA A 131 10.64 -13.05 -19.24
C ALA A 131 11.94 -12.27 -19.46
N ARG A 132 12.09 -11.10 -18.84
CA ARG A 132 13.32 -10.29 -18.93
C ARG A 132 14.52 -10.91 -18.22
N LEU A 133 14.27 -11.74 -17.21
CA LEU A 133 15.29 -12.52 -16.49
C LEU A 133 15.69 -13.80 -17.24
N GLY A 134 15.10 -14.09 -18.41
CA GLY A 134 15.37 -15.32 -19.15
C GLY A 134 14.69 -16.55 -18.54
N ASP A 135 13.62 -16.35 -17.76
CA ASP A 135 12.78 -17.40 -17.19
C ASP A 135 11.43 -17.44 -17.92
N PRO A 136 11.36 -18.04 -19.13
CA PRO A 136 10.14 -18.10 -19.92
C PRO A 136 9.06 -18.95 -19.24
N THR A 137 9.43 -20.00 -18.52
CA THR A 137 8.51 -20.85 -17.76
C THR A 137 7.81 -20.04 -16.66
N GLY A 138 8.58 -19.36 -15.81
CA GLY A 138 8.00 -18.49 -14.77
C GLY A 138 7.22 -17.30 -15.34
N ALA A 139 7.52 -16.85 -16.55
CA ALA A 139 6.74 -15.82 -17.24
C ALA A 139 5.35 -16.34 -17.64
N VAL A 140 5.29 -17.53 -18.25
CA VAL A 140 4.04 -18.21 -18.60
C VAL A 140 3.18 -18.44 -17.36
N GLU A 141 3.75 -18.99 -16.29
CA GLU A 141 3.03 -19.23 -15.03
C GLU A 141 2.39 -17.95 -14.48
N ALA A 142 3.12 -16.83 -14.49
CA ALA A 142 2.59 -15.55 -14.00
C ALA A 142 1.49 -14.97 -14.90
N TRP A 143 1.59 -15.15 -16.22
CA TRP A 143 0.53 -14.72 -17.16
C TRP A 143 -0.70 -15.62 -17.07
N GLU A 144 -0.55 -16.93 -16.91
CA GLU A 144 -1.66 -17.85 -16.63
C GLU A 144 -2.36 -17.47 -15.33
N GLU A 145 -1.59 -17.13 -14.29
CA GLU A 145 -2.15 -16.65 -13.03
C GLU A 145 -2.91 -15.33 -13.21
N THR A 146 -2.38 -14.42 -14.04
CA THR A 146 -3.04 -13.15 -14.37
C THR A 146 -4.37 -13.39 -15.09
N GLU A 147 -4.38 -14.22 -16.13
CA GLU A 147 -5.58 -14.55 -16.89
C GLU A 147 -6.63 -15.22 -15.99
N ARG A 148 -6.21 -16.16 -15.16
CA ARG A 148 -7.12 -16.88 -14.25
C ARG A 148 -7.74 -15.97 -13.18
N ARG A 149 -6.95 -15.07 -12.57
CA ARG A 149 -7.41 -14.21 -11.47
C ARG A 149 -8.10 -12.95 -11.94
N PHE A 150 -7.74 -12.44 -13.12
CA PHE A 150 -8.13 -11.11 -13.60
C PHE A 150 -8.62 -11.15 -15.05
N ALA A 151 -9.33 -12.22 -15.43
CA ALA A 151 -9.79 -12.50 -16.80
C ALA A 151 -10.52 -11.31 -17.45
N ASP A 152 -11.34 -10.60 -16.67
CA ASP A 152 -12.19 -9.49 -17.13
C ASP A 152 -11.48 -8.14 -17.15
N THR A 153 -10.17 -8.11 -16.86
CA THR A 153 -9.36 -6.89 -16.89
C THR A 153 -8.56 -6.79 -18.18
N THR A 154 -8.13 -5.58 -18.55
CA THR A 154 -7.19 -5.38 -19.65
C THR A 154 -5.92 -6.23 -19.47
N TRP A 155 -5.44 -6.40 -18.23
CA TRP A 155 -4.24 -7.18 -17.95
C TRP A 155 -4.43 -8.68 -18.13
N GLY A 156 -5.62 -9.23 -17.83
CA GLY A 156 -5.98 -10.60 -18.18
C GLY A 156 -5.99 -10.83 -19.70
N ALA A 157 -6.54 -9.88 -20.46
CA ALA A 157 -6.49 -9.93 -21.93
C ALA A 157 -5.06 -9.85 -22.48
N GLN A 158 -4.22 -8.96 -21.93
CA GLN A 158 -2.81 -8.85 -22.30
C GLN A 158 -2.02 -10.13 -21.97
N ALA A 159 -2.29 -10.74 -20.80
CA ALA A 159 -1.67 -12.00 -20.39
C ALA A 159 -2.02 -13.14 -21.38
N ARG A 160 -3.30 -13.28 -21.73
CA ARG A 160 -3.76 -14.25 -22.74
C ARG A 160 -3.07 -14.08 -24.09
N ALA A 161 -2.90 -12.83 -24.53
CA ALA A 161 -2.18 -12.52 -25.76
C ALA A 161 -0.70 -12.92 -25.68
N ARG A 162 -0.04 -12.73 -24.53
CA ARG A 162 1.34 -13.18 -24.30
C ARG A 162 1.47 -14.70 -24.35
N LEU A 163 0.53 -15.42 -23.75
CA LEU A 163 0.49 -16.89 -23.74
C LEU A 163 0.32 -17.45 -25.15
N ALA A 164 -0.60 -16.90 -25.95
CA ALA A 164 -0.77 -17.29 -27.35
C ALA A 164 0.51 -17.07 -28.18
N GLN A 165 1.23 -15.97 -27.95
CA GLN A 165 2.53 -15.70 -28.60
C GLN A 165 3.62 -16.68 -28.18
N ALA A 166 3.64 -17.11 -26.91
CA ALA A 166 4.60 -18.10 -26.42
C ALA A 166 4.36 -19.47 -27.09
N ALA A 167 3.12 -19.95 -27.10
CA ALA A 167 2.75 -21.22 -27.73
C ALA A 167 3.02 -21.25 -29.25
N ALA A 168 2.83 -20.13 -29.94
CA ALA A 168 3.13 -20.04 -31.37
C ALA A 168 4.64 -20.14 -31.67
N LYS A 169 5.52 -19.72 -30.75
CA LYS A 169 6.98 -19.86 -30.92
C LYS A 169 7.44 -21.29 -30.73
N GLU A 170 6.79 -22.06 -29.85
CA GLU A 170 7.14 -23.45 -29.58
C GLU A 170 6.75 -24.39 -30.72
N THR A 171 5.71 -24.06 -31.48
CA THR A 171 5.23 -24.89 -32.60
C THR A 171 5.90 -24.58 -33.94
N GLY A 172 6.64 -23.46 -34.04
CA GLY A 172 7.24 -22.97 -35.28
C GLY A 172 8.78 -23.00 -35.34
N GLY A 173 9.45 -23.58 -34.34
CA GLY A 173 10.91 -23.78 -34.30
C GLY A 173 11.30 -25.25 -34.38
#